data_AF-A0A920FSS5-F1
#
_entry.id   AF-A0A920FSS5-F1
#
_cell.length_a   1.000
_cell.length_b   1.000
_cell.length_c   1.000
_cell.angle_alpha   90.00
_cell.angle_beta   90.00
_cell.angle_gamma   90.00
#
_symmetry.space_group_name_H-M   'P 1'
#
loop_
_entity.id
_entity.type
_entity.pdbx_description
1 polymer ?
#
loop_
_entity_poly.entity_id
_entity_poly.type
_entity_poly.pdbx_seq_one_letter_code
_entity_poly.pdbx_strand_id
1 'polypeptide(L)' 'MYAIKIIPNKRKMDDWFLYRDPDELVVQCWNEKEDAENFMKRLNYDLCEITEDIPESAIRRYNEKRNTVKKD' A
#
# COMPACT_ATOMS: atom_id res chain seq x y z
N MET A 1 1.38 3.35 -10.33
CA MET A 1 0.72 2.55 -9.28
C MET A 1 0.91 3.29 -7.99
N TYR A 2 -0.09 3.23 -7.10
CA TYR A 2 -0.08 3.95 -5.84
C TYR A 2 -0.07 2.96 -4.69
N ALA A 3 0.60 3.30 -3.61
CA ALA A 3 0.55 2.60 -2.34
C ALA A 3 0.41 3.60 -1.20
N ILE A 4 0.19 3.10 0.01
CA ILE A 4 0.13 3.93 1.21
C ILE A 4 1.40 3.71 2.01
N LYS A 5 2.12 4.79 2.27
CA LYS A 5 3.25 4.87 3.20
C LYS A 5 2.70 5.13 4.60
N ILE A 6 3.16 4.37 5.58
CA ILE A 6 2.82 4.50 7.00
C ILE A 6 4.07 4.96 7.75
N ILE A 7 3.93 6.04 8.52
CA ILE A 7 5.01 6.61 9.33
C ILE A 7 4.69 6.32 10.82
N PRO A 8 5.26 5.25 11.40
CA PRO A 8 4.99 4.84 12.79
C PRO A 8 5.36 5.91 13.83
N ASN A 9 6.35 6.76 13.51
CA ASN A 9 6.89 7.73 14.45
C ASN A 9 7.12 9.08 13.80
N LYS A 10 6.33 10.09 14.19
CA LYS A 10 6.47 11.48 13.73
C LYS A 10 7.84 12.12 13.95
N ARG A 11 8.67 11.59 14.87
CA ARG A 11 10.04 12.06 15.11
C ARG A 11 11.08 11.40 14.19
N LYS A 12 10.70 10.38 13.43
CA LYS A 12 11.54 9.62 12.51
C LYS A 12 10.79 9.40 11.20
N MET A 13 10.59 10.46 10.42
CA MET A 13 9.82 10.39 9.16
C MET A 13 10.47 9.49 8.09
N ASP A 14 11.78 9.24 8.20
CA ASP A 14 12.52 8.32 7.34
C ASP A 14 12.27 6.84 7.68
N ASP A 15 11.79 6.55 8.88
CA ASP A 15 11.45 5.19 9.32
C ASP A 15 9.99 4.93 8.98
N TRP A 16 9.76 4.51 7.73
CA TRP A 16 8.44 4.28 7.17
C TRP A 16 8.35 2.92 6.50
N PHE A 17 7.13 2.44 6.31
CA PHE A 17 6.86 1.20 5.59
C PHE A 17 5.63 1.34 4.68
N LEU A 18 5.57 0.50 3.65
CA LEU A 18 4.37 0.39 2.82
C LEU A 18 3.31 -0.42 3.54
N TYR A 19 2.07 0.06 3.51
CA TYR A 19 0.91 -0.64 4.03
C TYR A 19 0.83 -2.02 3.38
N ARG A 20 0.73 -3.05 4.22
CA ARG A 20 0.47 -4.42 3.80
C ARG A 20 -0.92 -4.79 4.22
N ASP A 21 -1.62 -5.46 3.33
CA ASP A 21 -2.89 -6.08 3.64
C ASP A 21 -2.66 -7.13 4.76
N PRO A 22 -3.40 -7.07 5.87
CA PRO A 22 -3.16 -7.93 7.03
C PRO A 22 -3.53 -9.40 6.77
N ASP A 23 -4.44 -9.67 5.83
CA ASP A 23 -4.87 -11.02 5.50
C ASP A 23 -3.90 -11.65 4.48
N GLU A 24 -3.42 -10.86 3.54
CA GLU A 24 -2.64 -11.33 2.39
C GLU A 24 -1.13 -11.14 2.57
N LEU A 25 -0.72 -10.32 3.54
CA LEU A 25 0.67 -9.99 3.86
C LEU A 25 1.49 -9.40 2.69
N VAL A 26 0.81 -8.93 1.64
CA VAL A 26 1.41 -8.23 0.48
C VAL A 26 1.18 -6.73 0.58
N VAL A 27 2.08 -5.95 -0.03
CA VAL A 27 1.88 -4.50 -0.16
C VAL A 27 0.66 -4.26 -1.03
N GLN A 28 -0.32 -3.52 -0.50
CA GLN A 28 -1.49 -3.18 -1.26
C GLN A 28 -1.15 -2.05 -2.23
N CYS A 29 -1.52 -2.26 -3.49
CA CYS A 29 -1.30 -1.30 -4.56
C CYS A 29 -2.63 -0.96 -5.25
N TRP A 30 -2.73 0.26 -5.78
CA TRP A 30 -3.88 0.77 -6.52
C TRP A 30 -3.45 1.28 -7.89
N ASN A 31 -4.31 1.09 -8.89
CA ASN A 31 -4.06 1.63 -10.23
C ASN A 31 -4.47 3.11 -10.31
N GLU A 32 -5.52 3.48 -9.59
CA GLU A 32 -6.05 4.84 -9.52
C GLU A 32 -5.71 5.48 -8.18
N LYS A 33 -5.29 6.74 -8.21
CA LYS A 33 -4.92 7.49 -6.99
C LYS A 33 -6.13 7.68 -6.09
N GLU A 34 -7.30 7.94 -6.67
CA GLU A 34 -8.55 8.17 -5.94
C GLU A 34 -8.92 6.97 -5.05
N ASP A 35 -8.71 5.74 -5.52
CA ASP A 35 -8.94 4.54 -4.72
C ASP A 35 -8.01 4.45 -3.51
N ALA A 36 -6.74 4.79 -3.70
CA ALA A 36 -5.77 4.86 -2.60
C ALA A 36 -6.15 5.96 -1.60
N GLU A 37 -6.60 7.13 -2.06
CA GLU A 37 -7.09 8.22 -1.21
C GLU A 37 -8.34 7.81 -0.42
N ASN A 38 -9.28 7.15 -1.07
CA ASN A 38 -10.50 6.67 -0.44
C ASN A 38 -10.23 5.61 0.63
N PHE A 39 -9.27 4.72 0.39
CA PHE A 39 -8.83 3.76 1.40
C PHE A 39 -8.07 4.46 2.55
N MET A 40 -7.17 5.39 2.23
CA MET A 40 -6.41 6.15 3.23
C MET A 40 -7.33 6.93 4.18
N LYS A 41 -8.41 7.54 3.68
CA LYS A 41 -9.44 8.20 4.53
C LYS A 41 -10.14 7.25 5.50
N ARG A 42 -10.18 5.95 5.18
CA ARG A 42 -10.74 4.91 6.07
C ARG A 42 -9.71 4.37 7.05
N LEU A 43 -8.42 4.55 6.78
CA LEU A 43 -7.37 4.27 7.76
C LEU A 43 -7.54 5.26 8.91
N ASN A 44 -7.82 4.75 10.11
CA ASN A 44 -7.80 5.55 11.33
C ASN A 44 -6.35 5.78 11.79
N TYR A 45 -5.53 6.37 10.90
CA TYR A 45 -4.10 6.57 11.12
C TYR A 45 -3.63 7.89 10.48
N ASP A 46 -3.28 8.86 11.31
CA ASP A 46 -3.00 10.23 10.84
C ASP A 46 -1.68 10.37 10.07
N LEU A 47 -0.72 9.48 10.31
CA LEU A 47 0.62 9.55 9.73
C LEU A 47 0.75 8.58 8.56
N CYS A 48 -0.08 8.78 7.55
CA CYS A 48 0.00 8.04 6.30
C CYS A 48 -0.08 8.97 5.09
N GLU A 49 0.56 8.54 4.01
CA GLU A 49 0.69 9.32 2.77
C GLU A 49 0.59 8.39 1.56
N ILE A 50 0.09 8.90 0.44
CA ILE A 50 0.15 8.16 -0.82
C ILE A 50 1.55 8.29 -1.41
N THR A 51 2.07 7.19 -1.92
CA THR A 51 3.36 7.13 -2.60
C THR A 51 3.29 6.33 -3.88
N GLU A 52 4.13 6.72 -4.84
CA GLU A 52 4.43 5.96 -6.06
C GLU A 52 5.80 5.25 -5.95
N ASP A 53 6.55 5.51 -4.87
CA ASP A 53 7.82 4.86 -4.55
C ASP A 53 7.54 3.45 -3.98
N ILE A 54 7.32 2.52 -4.89
CA ILE A 54 6.99 1.13 -4.59
C ILE A 54 8.07 0.23 -5.21
N PRO A 55 8.75 -0.61 -4.42
CA PRO A 55 9.71 -1.57 -4.94
C PRO A 55 9.08 -2.49 -5.99
N GLU A 56 9.77 -2.75 -7.09
CA GLU A 56 9.27 -3.60 -8.17
C GLU A 56 8.88 -5.00 -7.68
N SER A 57 9.62 -5.54 -6.71
CA SER A 57 9.33 -6.82 -6.07
C SER A 57 7.98 -6.84 -5.33
N ALA A 58 7.56 -5.72 -4.76
CA ALA A 58 6.26 -5.57 -4.10
C ALA A 58 5.13 -5.49 -5.13
N ILE A 59 5.33 -4.73 -6.21
CA ILE A 59 4.40 -4.67 -7.35
C ILE A 59 4.19 -6.05 -7.97
N ARG A 60 5.29 -6.79 -8.18
CA ARG A 60 5.23 -8.15 -8.75
C ARG A 60 4.40 -9.08 -7.88
N ARG A 61 4.65 -9.12 -6.56
CA ARG A 61 3.87 -9.96 -5.61
C ARG A 61 2.39 -9.59 -5.61
N TYR A 62 2.06 -8.30 -5.63
CA TYR A 62 0.68 -7.84 -5.72
C TYR A 62 0.01 -8.32 -7.02
N ASN A 63 0.70 -8.22 -8.15
CA ASN A 63 0.17 -8.67 -9.45
C ASN A 63 0.02 -10.19 -9.54
N GLU A 64 0.97 -10.95 -9.00
CA GLU A 64 0.88 -12.42 -8.87
C GLU A 64 -0.40 -12.82 -8.13
N LYS A 65 -0.69 -12.18 -6.98
CA LYS A 65 -1.92 -12.37 -6.21
C LYS A 65 -3.19 -12.00 -7.00
N ARG A 66 -3.19 -10.86 -7.68
CA ARG A 66 -4.36 -10.45 -8.48
C ARG A 66 -4.64 -11.42 -9.63
N ASN A 67 -3.60 -12.05 -10.17
CA ASN A 67 -3.73 -13.03 -11.24
C ASN A 67 -4.14 -14.43 -10.74
N THR A 68 -3.85 -14.79 -9.49
CA THR A 68 -4.37 -16.04 -8.89
C THR A 68 -5.86 -15.93 -8.58
N VAL A 69 -6.33 -14.80 -8.05
CA VAL A 69 -7.76 -14.57 -7.75
C VAL A 69 -8.65 -14.52 -9.01
N LYS A 70 -8.08 -14.21 -10.18
CA LYS A 70 -8.83 -14.13 -11.45
C LYS A 70 -8.97 -15.47 -12.18
N LYS A 71 -8.46 -16.58 -11.63
CA LYS A 71 -8.41 -17.89 -12.31
C LYS A 71 -9.55 -18.85 -11.94
N ASP A 72 -10.57 -18.40 -11.23
CA ASP A 72 -11.79 -19.16 -10.94
C ASP A 72 -12.98 -18.71 -11.82
#